data_AF-X1BQF6-F1
#
_entry.id   AF-X1BQF6-F1
#
_cell.length_a   1.000
_cell.length_b   1.000
_cell.length_c   1.000
_cell.angle_alpha   90.00
_cell.angle_beta   90.00
_cell.angle_gamma   90.00
#
_symmetry.space_group_name_H-M   'P 1'
#
loop_
_entity.id
_entity.type
_entity.pdbx_description
1 polymer ?
#
loop_
_entity_poly.entity_id
_entity_poly.type
_entity_poly.pdbx_seq_one_letter_code
_entity_poly.pdbx_strand_id
1 'polypeptide(L)'
;MEIKARGNWATRIGFIAAASGSAIGLGNIWKFPYITGMYGGAAFVIVYLLFVILVCIPVMNSELLLGRLTGKNPVGAFKELVPKSSWWLVGAMGILAGFIILS
;
A
#
# COMPACT_ATOMS: atom_id res chain seq x y z
N MET A 1 -4.24 -15.17 29.25
CA MET A 1 -4.09 -14.14 28.20
C MET A 1 -5.34 -14.15 27.36
N GLU A 2 -6.19 -13.11 27.46
CA GLU A 2 -7.30 -12.96 26.52
C GLU A 2 -6.72 -12.77 25.11
N ILE A 3 -7.05 -13.69 24.21
CA ILE A 3 -6.78 -13.51 22.78
C ILE A 3 -7.81 -12.49 22.29
N LYS A 4 -7.46 -11.21 22.33
CA LYS A 4 -8.32 -10.13 21.83
C LYS A 4 -8.58 -10.38 20.34
N ALA A 5 -9.80 -10.77 20.00
CA ALA A 5 -10.20 -10.97 18.62
C ALA A 5 -9.94 -9.69 17.81
N ARG A 6 -9.27 -9.84 16.66
CA ARG A 6 -8.88 -8.71 15.82
C ARG A 6 -10.14 -7.98 15.34
N GLY A 7 -10.14 -6.65 15.42
CA GLY A 7 -11.29 -5.85 14.99
C GLY A 7 -11.50 -5.96 13.47
N ASN A 8 -12.75 -6.17 13.05
CA ASN A 8 -13.15 -6.13 11.65
C ASN A 8 -13.73 -4.76 11.29
N TRP A 9 -13.64 -4.40 10.01
CA TRP A 9 -14.26 -3.18 9.49
C TRP A 9 -15.79 -3.30 9.53
N ALA A 10 -16.47 -2.28 10.05
CA ALA A 10 -17.93 -2.26 10.14
C ALA A 10 -18.60 -2.22 8.76
N THR A 11 -17.99 -1.55 7.77
CA THR A 11 -18.51 -1.47 6.40
C THR A 11 -17.39 -1.50 5.37
N ARG A 12 -17.69 -2.03 4.18
CA ARG A 12 -16.76 -2.02 3.03
C ARG A 12 -16.43 -0.59 2.60
N ILE A 13 -17.40 0.31 2.65
CA ILE A 13 -17.19 1.73 2.31
C ILE A 13 -16.24 2.38 3.32
N GLY A 14 -16.39 2.10 4.62
CA GLY A 14 -15.48 2.61 5.64
C GLY A 14 -14.03 2.16 5.42
N PHE A 15 -13.84 0.89 5.04
CA PHE A 15 -12.52 0.38 4.65
C PHE A 15 -11.94 1.12 3.44
N ILE A 16 -12.72 1.27 2.36
CA ILE A 16 -12.27 1.94 1.14
C ILE A 16 -11.96 3.42 1.41
N ALA A 17 -12.81 4.11 2.18
CA ALA A 17 -12.59 5.52 2.52
C ALA A 17 -11.32 5.72 3.37
N ALA A 18 -11.08 4.86 4.37
CA ALA A 18 -9.86 4.91 5.18
C ALA A 18 -8.61 4.63 4.34
N ALA A 19 -8.65 3.63 3.46
CA ALA A 19 -7.54 3.30 2.57
C ALA A 19 -7.25 4.44 1.57
N SER A 20 -8.29 4.99 0.93
CA SER A 20 -8.16 6.11 0.00
C SER A 20 -7.63 7.37 0.69
N GLY A 21 -8.11 7.68 1.91
CA GLY A 21 -7.61 8.81 2.70
C GLY A 21 -6.14 8.66 3.10
N SER A 22 -5.69 7.43 3.35
CA SER A 22 -4.28 7.15 3.61
C SER A 22 -3.40 7.23 2.36
N ALA A 23 -3.94 6.94 1.17
CA ALA A 23 -3.19 6.92 -0.08
C ALA A 23 -3.10 8.29 -0.77
N ILE A 24 -4.11 9.15 -0.60
CA ILE A 24 -4.16 10.48 -1.22
C ILE A 24 -3.43 11.49 -0.33
N GLY A 25 -2.22 11.89 -0.73
CA GLY A 25 -1.42 12.90 -0.02
C GLY A 25 -1.27 14.22 -0.78
N LEU A 26 -0.64 15.20 -0.14
CA LEU A 26 -0.31 16.51 -0.72
C LEU A 26 0.35 16.39 -2.10
N GLY A 27 1.26 15.42 -2.30
CA GLY A 27 1.96 15.22 -3.56
C GLY A 27 1.03 15.07 -4.79
N ASN A 28 -0.15 14.46 -4.64
CA ASN A 28 -1.11 14.35 -5.75
C ASN A 28 -1.74 15.69 -6.14
N ILE A 29 -1.76 16.68 -5.24
CA ILE A 29 -2.42 17.96 -5.46
C ILE A 29 -1.53 18.94 -6.22
N TRP A 30 -0.22 18.99 -5.91
CA TRP A 30 0.69 20.00 -6.48
C TRP A 30 1.81 19.39 -7.33
N LYS A 31 2.43 18.29 -6.87
CA LYS A 31 3.55 17.66 -7.60
C LYS A 31 3.09 16.96 -8.87
N PHE A 32 1.94 16.28 -8.84
CA PHE A 32 1.36 15.64 -10.02
C PHE A 32 1.07 16.61 -11.17
N PRO A 33 0.32 17.73 -10.99
CA PRO A 33 0.08 18.67 -12.08
C PRO A 33 1.36 19.37 -12.54
N TYR A 34 2.29 19.67 -11.63
CA TYR A 34 3.58 20.26 -11.98
C TYR A 34 4.41 19.34 -12.90
N ILE A 35 4.59 18.07 -12.53
CA ILE A 35 5.31 17.08 -13.33
C ILE A 35 4.58 16.84 -14.66
N THR A 36 3.26 16.69 -14.63
CA THR A 36 2.46 16.52 -15.85
C THR A 36 2.65 17.71 -16.80
N GLY A 37 2.63 18.94 -16.29
CA GLY A 37 2.89 20.14 -17.08
C GLY A 37 4.28 20.19 -17.70
N MET A 38 5.31 19.76 -16.98
CA MET A 38 6.69 19.75 -17.49
C MET A 38 6.98 18.62 -18.49
N TYR A 39 6.40 17.44 -18.29
CA TYR A 39 6.76 16.22 -19.04
C TYR A 39 5.78 15.88 -20.17
N GLY A 40 5.22 16.88 -20.86
CA GLY A 40 4.41 16.65 -22.07
C GLY A 40 2.90 16.50 -21.81
N GLY A 41 2.41 16.96 -20.66
CA GLY A 41 0.98 17.14 -20.40
C GLY A 41 0.19 15.84 -20.50
N ALA A 42 -0.77 15.81 -21.43
CA ALA A 42 -1.67 14.67 -21.62
C ALA A 42 -0.95 13.37 -22.01
N ALA A 43 0.17 13.44 -22.74
CA ALA A 43 0.94 12.25 -23.11
C ALA A 43 1.53 11.55 -21.88
N PHE A 44 2.01 12.33 -20.90
CA PHE A 44 2.48 11.80 -19.62
C PHE A 44 1.34 11.11 -18.85
N VAL A 45 0.14 11.69 -18.84
CA VAL A 45 -1.01 11.11 -18.12
C VAL A 45 -1.38 9.73 -18.68
N ILE A 46 -1.35 9.55 -20.00
CA ILE A 46 -1.65 8.25 -20.63
C ILE A 46 -0.64 7.18 -20.17
N VAL A 47 0.66 7.51 -20.21
CA VAL A 47 1.72 6.60 -19.76
C VAL A 47 1.60 6.35 -18.25
N TYR A 48 1.31 7.38 -17.45
CA TYR A 48 1.07 7.27 -16.02
C TYR A 48 -0.08 6.30 -15.72
N LEU A 49 -1.23 6.43 -16.40
CA LEU A 49 -2.37 5.53 -16.21
C LEU A 49 -2.06 4.10 -16.63
N LEU A 50 -1.25 3.91 -17.69
CA LEU A 50 -0.76 2.58 -18.09
C LEU A 50 0.02 1.92 -16.94
N PHE A 51 0.98 2.63 -16.33
CA PHE A 51 1.74 2.11 -15.19
C PHE A 51 0.88 1.90 -13.94
N VAL A 52 -0.12 2.75 -13.70
CA VAL A 52 -1.08 2.54 -12.59
C VAL A 52 -1.80 1.20 -12.77
N ILE A 53 -2.27 0.90 -13.99
CA ILE A 53 -2.99 -0.35 -14.26
C ILE A 53 -2.05 -1.56 -14.21
N LEU A 54 -0.85 -1.45 -14.79
CA LEU A 54 0.07 -2.58 -14.93
C LEU A 54 0.89 -2.89 -13.67
N VAL A 55 1.13 -1.90 -12.82
CA VAL A 55 2.02 -2.04 -11.65
C VAL A 55 1.26 -1.75 -10.36
N CYS A 56 0.64 -0.58 -10.23
CA CYS A 56 0.02 -0.20 -8.96
C CYS A 56 -1.15 -1.11 -8.57
N ILE A 57 -2.04 -1.44 -9.51
CA ILE A 57 -3.20 -2.31 -9.22
C ILE A 57 -2.76 -3.73 -8.83
N PRO A 58 -1.87 -4.43 -9.58
CA PRO A 58 -1.39 -5.75 -9.19
C PRO A 58 -0.70 -5.76 -7.84
N VAL A 59 0.19 -4.79 -7.58
CA VAL A 59 0.91 -4.70 -6.30
C VAL A 59 -0.08 -4.49 -5.14
N MET A 60 -1.02 -3.55 -5.28
CA MET A 60 -2.01 -3.30 -4.23
C MET A 60 -2.91 -4.52 -3.98
N ASN A 61 -3.32 -5.24 -5.04
CA ASN A 61 -4.06 -6.49 -4.88
C ASN A 61 -3.24 -7.56 -4.16
N SER A 62 -1.96 -7.71 -4.49
CA SER A 62 -1.06 -8.66 -3.81
C SER A 62 -0.93 -8.36 -2.32
N GLU A 63 -0.74 -7.10 -1.95
CA GLU A 63 -0.64 -6.68 -0.53
C GLU A 63 -1.95 -6.91 0.24
N LEU A 64 -3.09 -6.55 -0.35
CA LEU A 64 -4.40 -6.76 0.26
C LEU A 64 -4.74 -8.24 0.43
N LEU A 65 -4.38 -9.09 -0.55
CA LEU A 65 -4.54 -10.54 -0.46
C LEU A 65 -3.65 -11.12 0.65
N LEU A 66 -2.38 -10.69 0.72
CA LEU A 66 -1.44 -11.12 1.75
C LEU A 66 -1.97 -10.81 3.16
N GLY A 67 -2.47 -9.59 3.35
CA GLY A 67 -3.05 -9.13 4.61
C GLY A 67 -4.34 -9.87 4.98
N ARG A 68 -5.20 -10.20 4.01
CA ARG A 68 -6.43 -10.96 4.24
C ARG A 68 -6.19 -12.43 4.58
N LEU A 69 -5.18 -13.06 3.95
CA LEU A 69 -4.86 -14.46 4.16
C LEU A 69 -4.18 -14.71 5.51
N THR A 70 -3.20 -13.89 5.86
CA THR A 70 -2.42 -14.07 7.09
C THR A 70 -3.07 -13.40 8.29
N GLY A 71 -3.82 -12.32 8.06
CA GLY A 71 -4.38 -11.50 9.12
C GLY A 71 -3.31 -11.00 10.09
N LYS A 72 -2.04 -10.86 9.68
CA LYS A 72 -0.91 -10.48 10.54
C LYS A 72 -0.21 -9.23 10.03
N ASN A 73 0.66 -8.65 10.86
CA ASN A 73 1.51 -7.53 10.47
C ASN A 73 2.47 -7.96 9.35
N PRO A 74 3.00 -7.04 8.51
CA PRO A 74 3.82 -7.39 7.34
C PRO A 74 4.97 -8.39 7.65
N VAL A 75 5.74 -8.16 8.71
CA VAL A 75 6.80 -9.08 9.15
C VAL A 75 6.25 -10.46 9.55
N GLY A 76 5.12 -10.49 10.27
CA GLY A 76 4.46 -11.72 10.68
C GLY A 76 3.84 -12.49 9.51
N ALA A 77 3.30 -11.78 8.52
CA ALA A 77 2.72 -12.34 7.31
C ALA A 77 3.79 -13.08 6.48
N PHE A 78 4.96 -12.45 6.26
CA PHE A 78 6.06 -13.09 5.54
C PHE A 78 6.68 -14.26 6.30
N LYS A 79 6.78 -14.17 7.64
CA LYS A 79 7.25 -15.31 8.47
C LYS A 79 6.32 -16.51 8.45
N GLU A 80 5.01 -16.30 8.31
CA GLU A 80 4.04 -17.39 8.22
C GLU A 80 3.96 -18.00 6.82
N LEU A 81 3.99 -17.17 5.77
CA LEU A 81 3.90 -17.64 4.39
C LEU A 81 5.19 -18.28 3.88
N VAL A 82 6.35 -17.76 4.29
CA VAL A 82 7.66 -18.30 3.86
C VAL A 82 8.61 -18.39 5.07
N PRO A 83 8.37 -19.34 6.01
CA PRO A 83 9.08 -19.41 7.29
C PRO A 83 10.59 -19.66 7.18
N LYS A 84 11.06 -20.21 6.06
CA LYS A 84 12.48 -20.51 5.82
C LYS A 84 13.22 -19.45 4.98
N SER A 85 12.55 -18.36 4.60
CA SER A 85 13.17 -17.31 3.78
C SER A 85 13.31 -15.98 4.52
N SER A 86 14.31 -15.21 4.12
CA SER A 86 14.58 -13.85 4.62
C SER A 86 13.58 -12.79 4.13
N TRP A 87 12.48 -13.18 3.48
CA TRP A 87 11.42 -12.26 3.03
C TRP A 87 10.77 -11.44 4.16
N TRP A 88 10.92 -11.86 5.42
CA TRP A 88 10.55 -11.05 6.58
C TRP A 88 11.27 -9.69 6.62
N LEU A 89 12.45 -9.58 6.01
CA LEU A 89 13.18 -8.32 5.88
C LEU A 89 12.42 -7.29 5.04
N VAL A 90 11.73 -7.71 3.97
CA VAL A 90 10.92 -6.82 3.14
C VAL A 90 9.76 -6.25 3.95
N GLY A 91 9.11 -7.08 4.76
CA GLY A 91 8.10 -6.63 5.72
C GLY A 91 8.67 -5.65 6.77
N ALA A 92 9.90 -5.87 7.22
CA ALA A 92 10.56 -4.98 8.18
C ALA A 92 10.96 -3.63 7.53
N MET A 93 11.40 -3.64 6.27
CA MET A 93 11.68 -2.45 5.49
C MET A 93 10.43 -1.58 5.33
N GLY A 94 9.26 -2.17 5.09
CA GLY A 94 8.01 -1.42 5.01
C GLY A 94 7.68 -0.67 6.31
N ILE A 95 7.89 -1.32 7.47
CA ILE A 95 7.68 -0.68 8.78
C ILE A 95 8.70 0.45 9.01
N LEU A 96 9.97 0.22 8.68
CA LEU A 96 11.03 1.23 8.81
C LEU A 96 10.78 2.43 7.89
N ALA A 97 10.36 2.20 6.65
CA ALA A 97 10.02 3.26 5.72
C ALA A 97 8.87 4.12 6.25
N GLY A 98 7.81 3.49 6.79
CA GLY A 98 6.72 4.20 7.44
C GLY A 98 7.20 5.05 8.63
N PHE A 99 8.07 4.49 9.48
CA PHE A 99 8.65 5.23 10.59
C PHE A 99 9.45 6.45 10.11
N ILE A 100 10.34 6.28 9.13
CA ILE A 100 11.19 7.36 8.59
C ILE A 100 10.36 8.47 7.95
N ILE A 101 9.30 8.14 7.22
CA ILE A 101 8.44 9.14 6.56
C ILE A 101 7.68 10.00 7.60
N LEU A 102 7.35 9.43 8.76
CA LEU A 102 6.65 10.10 9.86
C LEU A 102 7.58 10.75 10.89
N SER A 103 8.90 10.53 10.80
CA SER A 103 9.92 11.12 11.69
C SER A 103 10.25 12.54 11.26
#